data_AF-A0A418FXT5-F1
#
_entry.id   AF-A0A418FXT5-F1
#
_cell.length_a   1.000
_cell.length_b   1.000
_cell.length_c   1.000
_cell.angle_alpha   90.00
_cell.angle_beta   90.00
_cell.angle_gamma   90.00
#
_symmetry.space_group_name_H-M   'P 1'
#
loop_
_entity.id
_entity.type
_entity.pdbx_description
1 polymer ?
#
loop_
_entity_poly.entity_id
_entity_poly.type
_entity_poly.pdbx_seq_one_letter_code
_entity_poly.pdbx_strand_id
1 'polypeptide(L)'
;MRDIRQLDSAYSISDRPTILVRHQAILVSIDPIRAVILRHRCIVFPGMPSDVATHLEATFVANMAESPDAPFEFTYAVACCLPSMLTFDL
;
A
#
# COMPACT_ATOMS: atom_id res chain seq x y z
N MET A 1 -7.37 5.88 19.64
CA MET A 1 -7.65 5.92 18.20
C MET A 1 -6.70 6.92 17.52
N ARG A 2 -5.45 6.50 17.26
CA ARG A 2 -4.36 7.37 16.75
C ARG A 2 -3.79 6.87 15.40
N ASP A 3 -3.93 5.58 15.10
CA ASP A 3 -3.36 4.93 13.92
C ASP A 3 -3.99 5.35 12.59
N ILE A 4 -5.33 5.53 12.54
CA ILE A 4 -6.00 5.96 11.30
C ILE A 4 -5.57 7.38 10.89
N ARG A 5 -5.18 8.22 11.85
CA ARG A 5 -4.67 9.57 11.58
C ARG A 5 -3.30 9.52 10.91
N GLN A 6 -2.51 8.46 11.08
CA GLN A 6 -1.22 8.34 10.39
C GLN A 6 -1.39 8.17 8.86
N LEU A 7 -2.59 7.82 8.41
CA LEU A 7 -2.94 7.67 7.00
C LEU A 7 -3.46 8.98 6.39
N ASP A 8 -3.77 9.99 7.21
CA ASP A 8 -4.09 11.33 6.76
C ASP A 8 -2.80 12.15 6.68
N SER A 9 -2.50 12.68 5.49
CA SER A 9 -1.29 13.45 5.21
C SER A 9 -1.14 14.67 6.14
N ALA A 10 -2.26 15.23 6.61
CA ALA A 10 -2.26 16.34 7.56
C ALA A 10 -1.80 15.96 8.99
N TYR A 11 -1.72 14.66 9.31
CA TYR A 11 -1.42 14.15 10.66
C TYR A 11 -0.28 13.12 10.69
N SER A 12 0.42 12.85 9.58
CA SER A 12 1.61 12.02 9.60
C SER A 12 2.76 12.77 10.27
N ILE A 13 3.09 12.38 11.50
CA ILE A 13 4.17 12.97 12.32
C ILE A 13 5.57 12.75 11.70
N SER A 14 5.68 11.86 10.70
CA SER A 14 6.92 11.49 10.04
C SER A 14 6.63 10.86 8.67
N ASP A 15 7.35 11.28 7.62
CA ASP A 15 7.33 10.68 6.26
C ASP A 15 8.06 9.32 6.18
N ARG A 16 8.25 8.65 7.32
CA ARG A 16 8.90 7.34 7.32
C ARG A 16 7.96 6.29 6.75
N PRO A 17 8.46 5.41 5.86
CA PRO A 17 7.67 4.30 5.36
C PRO A 17 7.30 3.37 6.53
N THR A 18 6.02 3.01 6.63
CA THR A 18 5.52 2.12 7.67
C THR A 18 4.54 1.08 7.11
N ILE A 19 4.64 -0.13 7.66
CA ILE A 19 3.67 -1.21 7.48
C ILE A 19 3.29 -1.66 8.89
N LEU A 20 2.01 -1.53 9.25
CA LEU A 20 1.50 -1.88 10.56
C LEU A 20 0.42 -2.94 10.42
N VAL A 21 0.64 -4.09 11.05
CA VAL A 21 -0.38 -5.14 11.16
C VAL A 21 -1.29 -4.85 12.36
N ARG A 22 -2.59 -4.91 12.14
CA ARG A 22 -3.66 -4.87 13.13
C ARG A 22 -4.57 -6.09 12.93
N HIS A 23 -5.41 -6.39 13.91
CA HIS A 23 -6.20 -7.63 14.00
C HIS A 23 -6.76 -8.17 12.68
N GLN A 24 -7.34 -7.30 11.84
CA GLN A 24 -7.95 -7.67 10.55
C GLN A 24 -7.54 -6.70 9.44
N ALA A 25 -6.42 -6.01 9.59
CA ALA A 25 -6.00 -4.98 8.64
C ALA A 25 -4.48 -4.79 8.62
N ILE A 26 -3.94 -4.53 7.43
CA ILE A 26 -2.56 -4.05 7.24
C ILE A 26 -2.66 -2.59 6.83
N LEU A 27 -2.06 -1.70 7.62
CA LEU A 27 -1.96 -0.29 7.31
C LEU A 27 -0.61 -0.07 6.61
N VAL A 28 -0.65 0.54 5.42
CA VAL A 28 0.52 0.87 4.63
C VAL A 28 0.59 2.38 4.48
N SER A 29 1.74 2.95 4.81
CA SER A 29 2.05 4.36 4.58
C SER A 29 3.45 4.42 4.01
N ILE A 30 3.55 4.45 2.68
CA ILE A 30 4.79 4.51 1.90
C ILE A 30 4.55 5.52 0.80
N ASP A 31 5.18 6.69 0.83
CA ASP A 31 4.90 7.76 -0.14
C ASP A 31 4.99 7.26 -1.60
N PRO A 32 4.01 7.54 -2.48
CA PRO A 32 2.76 8.29 -2.26
C PRO A 32 1.53 7.41 -1.90
N ILE A 33 1.75 6.15 -1.58
CA ILE A 33 0.74 5.15 -1.22
C ILE A 33 0.38 5.21 0.27
N ARG A 34 -0.88 5.54 0.55
CA ARG A 34 -1.49 5.35 1.88
C ARG A 34 -2.69 4.44 1.73
N ALA A 35 -2.68 3.29 2.40
CA ALA A 35 -3.68 2.26 2.18
C ALA A 35 -4.00 1.45 3.46
N VAL A 36 -5.22 0.92 3.49
CA VAL A 36 -5.66 -0.10 4.43
C VAL A 36 -6.02 -1.35 3.64
N ILE A 37 -5.25 -2.40 3.84
CA ILE A 37 -5.43 -3.69 3.20
C ILE A 37 -6.19 -4.61 4.16
N LEU A 38 -7.28 -5.18 3.68
CA LEU A 38 -8.10 -6.17 4.35
C LEU A 38 -8.02 -7.49 3.56
N ARG A 39 -8.54 -8.57 4.13
CA ARG A 39 -8.47 -9.93 3.55
C ARG A 39 -8.87 -10.04 2.06
N HIS A 40 -9.81 -9.21 1.59
CA HIS A 40 -10.33 -9.30 0.20
C HIS A 40 -10.56 -7.94 -0.45
N ARG A 41 -10.02 -6.87 0.13
CA ARG A 41 -10.17 -5.52 -0.41
C ARG A 41 -9.07 -4.60 0.09
N CYS A 42 -8.71 -3.62 -0.72
CA CYS A 42 -7.84 -2.53 -0.31
C CYS A 42 -8.60 -1.20 -0.37
N ILE A 43 -8.35 -0.33 0.60
CA ILE A 43 -8.82 1.05 0.61
C ILE A 43 -7.60 1.95 0.49
N VAL A 44 -7.46 2.61 -0.65
CA VAL A 44 -6.40 3.60 -0.89
C VAL A 44 -6.92 4.99 -0.54
N PHE A 45 -6.15 5.74 0.24
CA PHE A 45 -6.51 7.11 0.63
C PHE A 45 -6.24 8.09 -0.52
N PRO A 46 -7.04 9.16 -0.62
CA PRO A 46 -6.87 10.18 -1.64
C PRO A 46 -5.52 10.91 -1.50
N GLY A 47 -5.02 11.45 -2.61
CA GLY A 47 -3.73 12.15 -2.68
C GLY A 47 -2.64 11.38 -3.44
N MET A 48 -2.91 10.12 -3.81
CA MET A 48 -2.07 9.37 -4.73
C MET A 48 -2.20 9.92 -6.17
N PRO A 49 -1.09 10.17 -6.88
CA PRO A 49 -1.09 10.48 -8.31
C PRO A 49 -1.76 9.38 -9.15
N SER A 50 -2.47 9.75 -10.22
CA SER A 50 -3.25 8.78 -11.02
C SER A 50 -2.38 7.72 -11.71
N ASP A 51 -1.19 8.11 -12.15
CA ASP A 51 -0.17 7.23 -12.73
C ASP A 51 0.30 6.18 -11.71
N VAL A 52 0.49 6.56 -10.45
CA VAL A 52 0.85 5.63 -9.38
C VAL A 52 -0.29 4.66 -9.08
N ALA A 53 -1.55 5.13 -9.10
CA ALA A 53 -2.72 4.26 -8.93
C ALA A 53 -2.80 3.21 -10.05
N THR A 54 -2.65 3.63 -11.31
CA THR A 54 -2.62 2.72 -12.46
C THR A 54 -1.46 1.72 -12.37
N HIS A 55 -0.28 2.19 -11.96
CA HIS A 55 0.88 1.32 -11.81
C HIS A 55 0.67 0.29 -10.69
N LEU A 56 0.16 0.72 -9.53
CA LEU A 56 -0.15 -0.16 -8.40
C LEU A 56 -1.15 -1.26 -8.79
N GLU A 57 -2.20 -0.90 -9.53
CA GLU A 57 -3.17 -1.88 -10.06
C GLU A 57 -2.52 -2.89 -11.01
N ALA A 58 -1.67 -2.41 -11.93
CA ALA A 58 -0.95 -3.28 -12.86
C ALA A 58 0.01 -4.24 -12.13
N THR A 59 0.78 -3.74 -11.15
CA THR A 59 1.68 -4.56 -10.32
C THR A 59 0.90 -5.59 -9.51
N PHE A 60 -0.26 -5.22 -8.96
CA PHE A 60 -1.11 -6.15 -8.23
C PHE A 60 -1.61 -7.28 -9.13
N VAL A 61 -2.11 -6.96 -10.33
CA VAL A 61 -2.58 -7.96 -11.30
C VAL A 61 -1.44 -8.89 -11.73
N ALA A 62 -0.25 -8.35 -11.97
CA ALA A 62 0.93 -9.14 -12.31
C ALA A 62 1.31 -10.12 -11.18
N ASN A 63 1.37 -9.65 -9.94
CA ASN A 63 1.69 -10.48 -8.78
C ASN A 63 0.64 -11.57 -8.54
N MET A 64 -0.64 -11.26 -8.77
CA MET A 64 -1.73 -12.23 -8.64
C MET A 64 -1.65 -13.32 -9.72
N ALA A 65 -1.19 -12.98 -10.94
CA ALA A 65 -0.97 -13.94 -12.01
C ALA A 65 0.25 -14.84 -11.77
N GLU A 66 1.32 -14.28 -11.19
CA GLU A 66 2.53 -15.04 -10.82
C GLU A 66 2.27 -15.98 -9.64
N SER A 67 1.45 -15.54 -8.68
CA SER A 67 1.19 -16.23 -7.41
C SER A 67 -0.32 -16.37 -7.13
N PRO A 68 -1.06 -17.24 -7.85
CA PRO A 68 -2.52 -17.32 -7.73
C PRO A 68 -2.98 -17.84 -6.36
N ASP A 69 -2.15 -18.62 -5.67
CA ASP A 69 -2.45 -19.15 -4.33
C ASP A 69 -2.09 -18.16 -3.21
N ALA A 70 -1.47 -17.02 -3.52
CA ALA A 70 -1.11 -16.03 -2.52
C ALA A 70 -2.36 -15.30 -1.99
N PRO A 71 -2.51 -15.14 -0.66
CA PRO A 71 -3.58 -14.35 -0.08
C PRO A 71 -3.58 -12.91 -0.60
N PHE A 72 -4.77 -12.40 -0.93
CA PHE A 72 -4.98 -11.06 -1.48
C PHE A 72 -4.22 -9.98 -0.69
N GLU A 73 -4.28 -10.03 0.63
CA GLU A 73 -3.66 -9.04 1.51
C GLU A 73 -2.14 -8.98 1.38
N PHE A 74 -1.50 -10.11 1.09
CA PHE A 74 -0.06 -10.18 0.91
C PHE A 74 0.35 -9.80 -0.51
N THR A 75 -0.43 -10.21 -1.51
CA THR A 75 -0.24 -9.79 -2.90
C THR A 75 -0.30 -8.27 -3.02
N TYR A 76 -1.27 -7.64 -2.34
CA TYR A 76 -1.41 -6.18 -2.33
C TYR A 76 -0.31 -5.50 -1.52
N ALA A 77 0.09 -6.05 -0.37
CA ALA A 77 1.19 -5.49 0.43
C ALA A 77 2.52 -5.49 -0.35
N VAL A 78 2.80 -6.55 -1.10
CA VAL A 78 3.97 -6.63 -2.00
C VAL A 78 3.84 -5.60 -3.13
N ALA A 79 2.67 -5.50 -3.75
CA ALA A 79 2.43 -4.51 -4.80
C ALA A 79 2.62 -3.06 -4.33
N CYS A 80 2.37 -2.74 -3.05
CA CYS A 80 2.68 -1.41 -2.51
C CYS A 80 4.19 -1.17 -2.30
N CYS A 81 5.00 -2.21 -2.11
CA CYS A 81 6.43 -2.09 -1.81
C CYS A 81 7.33 -2.10 -3.06
N LEU A 82 6.87 -2.69 -4.17
CA LEU A 82 7.65 -2.77 -5.40
C LEU A 82 7.84 -1.43 -6.13
N PRO A 83 6.83 -0.54 -6.27
CA PRO A 83 6.98 0.75 -6.92
C PRO A 83 7.95 1.68 -6.18
N SER A 84 8.01 1.55 -4.85
CA SER A 84 8.93 2.30 -3.98
C SER A 84 10.35 1.72 -3.96
N MET A 85 10.55 0.49 -4.43
CA MET A 85 11.89 -0.09 -4.63
C MET A 85 12.53 0.38 -5.96
N LEU A 86 11.73 0.69 -6.98
CA LEU A 86 12.25 1.20 -8.27
C LEU A 86 12.70 2.67 -8.21
N THR A 87 12.41 3.39 -7.13
CA THR A 87 12.86 4.78 -6.93
C THR A 87 14.26 4.88 -6.30
N PHE A 88 14.94 3.76 -6.03
CA PHE A 88 16.32 3.72 -5.53
C PHE A 88 17.40 3.59 -6.63
N ASP A 89 17.02 3.65 -7.91
CA ASP A 89 18.00 3.80 -9.00
C ASP A 89 18.01 5.25 -9.52
N LEU A 90 19.15 5.89 -9.27
CA LEU A 90 19.67 7.21 -9.72
C LEU A 90 19.32 8.46 -8.90
#